data_AF-A0A068ULR9-F1
#
_entry.id   AF-A0A068ULR9-F1
#
_cell.length_a   1.000
_cell.length_b   1.000
_cell.length_c   1.000
_cell.angle_alpha   90.00
_cell.angle_beta   90.00
_cell.angle_gamma   90.00
#
_symmetry.space_group_name_H-M   'P 1'
#
loop_
_entity.id
_entity.type
_entity.pdbx_description
1 polymer ?
#
loop_
_entity_poly.entity_id
_entity_poly.type
_entity_poly.pdbx_seq_one_letter_code
_entity_poly.pdbx_strand_id
1 'polypeptide(L)' 'MMNEITASNGRIILFIDEIHLIMGYGNTYALNAANLLKPMLSCGELRCIGATTLKEYRLYIEKDPALECIFQKGIVW' A
#
# COMPACT_ATOMS: atom_id res chain seq x y z
N MET A 1 -2.71 -18.13 0.44
CA MET A 1 -2.50 -16.73 0.00
C MET A 1 -1.45 -15.99 0.82
N MET A 2 -1.71 -15.51 2.06
CA MET A 2 -0.70 -14.71 2.78
C MET A 2 0.59 -15.48 3.10
N ASN A 3 0.47 -16.74 3.51
CA ASN A 3 1.63 -17.60 3.76
C ASN A 3 2.48 -17.84 2.51
N GLU A 4 1.89 -17.84 1.31
CA GLU A 4 2.63 -18.02 0.06
C GLU A 4 3.40 -16.76 -0.32
N ILE A 5 2.84 -15.58 -0.01
CA ILE A 5 3.50 -14.28 -0.18
C ILE A 5 4.72 -14.21 0.73
N THR A 6 4.56 -14.49 2.03
CA THR A 6 5.69 -14.48 2.99
C THR A 6 6.72 -15.55 2.62
N ALA A 7 6.30 -16.77 2.27
CA ALA A 7 7.20 -17.83 1.81
C ALA A 7 7.90 -17.51 0.49
N SER A 8 7.40 -16.55 -0.29
CA SER A 8 8.02 -16.17 -1.55
C SER A 8 9.34 -15.40 -1.37
N ASN A 9 9.69 -14.96 -0.15
CA ASN A 9 10.82 -14.08 0.16
C ASN A 9 10.84 -12.86 -0.76
N GLY A 10 9.70 -12.17 -0.85
CA GLY A 10 9.51 -10.98 -1.67
C GLY A 10 9.44 -11.23 -3.17
N ARG A 11 9.57 -12.46 -3.70
CA ARG A 11 9.53 -12.71 -5.15
C ARG A 11 8.19 -12.37 -5.80
N ILE A 12 7.10 -12.41 -5.03
CA ILE A 12 5.78 -11.99 -5.50
C ILE A 12 5.64 -10.47 -5.32
N ILE A 13 5.19 -9.78 -6.37
CA ILE A 13 4.84 -8.36 -6.33
C ILE A 13 3.33 -8.26 -6.42
N LEU A 14 2.72 -7.62 -5.43
CA LEU A 14 1.29 -7.31 -5.43
C LEU A 14 1.03 -6.01 -6.21
N PHE A 15 0.10 -6.02 -7.16
CA PHE A 15 -0.34 -4.80 -7.84
C PHE A 15 -1.71 -4.36 -7.35
N ILE A 16 -1.89 -3.06 -7.10
CA ILE A 16 -3.14 -2.46 -6.65
C ILE A 16 -3.40 -1.19 -7.47
N ASP A 17 -4.41 -1.22 -8.34
CA ASP A 17 -4.68 -0.12 -9.28
C ASP A 17 -5.21 1.16 -8.60
N GLU A 18 -5.89 1.01 -7.46
CA GLU A 18 -6.44 2.12 -6.68
C GLU A 18 -6.04 2.00 -5.21
N ILE A 19 -4.73 2.15 -4.93
CA ILE A 19 -4.16 1.86 -3.61
C ILE A 19 -4.73 2.74 -2.49
N HIS A 20 -5.18 3.94 -2.82
CA HIS A 20 -5.80 4.86 -1.87
C HIS A 20 -7.09 4.28 -1.26
N LEU A 21 -7.81 3.40 -1.97
CA LEU A 21 -9.02 2.74 -1.46
C LEU A 21 -8.73 1.81 -0.30
N ILE A 22 -7.55 1.20 -0.28
CA ILE A 22 -7.12 0.26 0.76
C ILE A 22 -6.37 1.01 1.87
N MET A 23 -5.53 1.98 1.50
CA MET A 23 -4.58 2.59 2.44
C MET A 23 -5.11 3.84 3.15
N GLY A 24 -6.00 4.62 2.53
CA GLY A 24 -6.38 5.93 3.07
C GLY A 24 -7.86 6.29 3.00
N TYR A 25 -8.70 5.48 2.35
CA TYR A 25 -10.15 5.64 2.41
C TYR A 25 -10.61 5.24 3.82
N GLY A 26 -10.99 6.19 4.67
CA GLY A 26 -11.32 5.97 6.09
C GLY A 26 -12.58 5.12 6.39
N ASN A 27 -12.92 4.18 5.52
CA ASN A 27 -13.98 3.20 5.74
C ASN A 27 -13.44 1.98 6.51
N THR A 28 -14.28 1.34 7.33
CA THR A 28 -13.92 0.25 8.25
C THR A 28 -13.20 -0.91 7.55
N TYR A 29 -13.59 -1.24 6.31
CA TYR A 29 -12.97 -2.31 5.53
C TYR A 29 -11.54 -1.98 5.07
N ALA A 30 -11.30 -0.74 4.67
CA ALA A 30 -10.00 -0.26 4.26
C ALA A 30 -9.04 -0.14 5.45
N LEU A 31 -9.53 0.33 6.60
CA LEU A 31 -8.73 0.37 7.83
C LEU A 31 -8.23 -1.02 8.23
N ASN A 32 -9.08 -2.04 8.14
CA ASN A 32 -8.71 -3.42 8.45
C ASN A 32 -7.64 -3.97 7.49
N ALA A 33 -7.74 -3.67 6.19
CA ALA A 33 -6.74 -4.09 5.22
C ALA A 33 -5.42 -3.32 5.38
N ALA A 34 -5.46 -2.00 5.58
CA ALA A 34 -4.27 -1.18 5.83
C ALA A 34 -3.50 -1.66 7.07
N ASN A 35 -4.19 -1.99 8.16
CA ASN A 35 -3.56 -2.46 9.39
C ASN A 35 -2.82 -3.80 9.20
N LEU A 36 -3.27 -4.66 8.28
CA LEU A 36 -2.60 -5.91 7.94
C LEU A 36 -1.41 -5.70 7.00
N LEU A 37 -1.56 -4.80 6.01
CA LEU A 37 -0.55 -4.61 4.97
C LEU A 37 0.61 -3.72 5.42
N LYS A 38 0.34 -2.66 6.20
CA LYS A 38 1.36 -1.72 6.71
C LYS A 38 2.57 -2.44 7.35
N PRO A 39 2.43 -3.38 8.31
CA PRO A 39 3.58 -4.04 8.90
C PRO A 39 4.37 -4.88 7.90
N MET A 40 3.70 -5.60 6.99
CA MET A 40 4.37 -6.45 6.00
C MET A 40 5.12 -5.64 4.95
N LEU A 41 4.60 -4.47 4.57
CA LEU A 41 5.26 -3.52 3.68
C LEU A 41 6.48 -2.88 4.37
N SER A 42 6.34 -2.42 5.62
CA SER A 42 7.43 -1.83 6.40
C SER A 42 8.58 -2.80 6.66
N CYS A 43 8.28 -4.08 6.89
CA CYS A 43 9.29 -5.13 7.09
C CYS A 43 9.91 -5.62 5.76
N GLY A 44 9.37 -5.24 4.61
CA GLY A 44 9.84 -5.70 3.29
C GLY A 44 9.48 -7.14 2.94
N GLU A 45 8.61 -7.79 3.71
CA GLU A 45 8.10 -9.14 3.44
C GLU A 45 7.14 -9.16 2.24
N LEU A 46 6.42 -8.05 2.06
CA LEU A 46 5.55 -7.82 0.92
C LEU A 46 6.13 -6.71 0.05
N ARG A 47 6.26 -6.95 -1.25
CA ARG A 47 6.52 -5.91 -2.25
C ARG A 47 5.22 -5.62 -2.98
N CYS A 48 4.88 -4.34 -3.10
CA CYS A 48 3.71 -3.95 -3.88
C CYS A 48 3.98 -2.72 -4.75
N ILE A 49 3.21 -2.62 -5.83
CA ILE A 49 3.14 -1.44 -6.68
C ILE A 49 1.68 -0.97 -6.64
N GLY A 50 1.49 0.27 -6.19
CA GLY A 50 0.20 0.92 -6.16
C GLY A 50 0.09 1.95 -7.27
N ALA A 51 -1.06 2.00 -7.94
CA ALA A 51 -1.47 3.13 -8.75
C ALA A 51 -2.59 3.92 -8.04
N THR A 52 -2.67 5.20 -8.36
CA THR A 52 -3.73 6.12 -7.92
C THR A 52 -3.57 7.43 -8.70
N THR A 53 -4.62 8.26 -8.74
CA THR A 53 -4.48 9.61 -9.28
C THR A 53 -3.70 10.52 -8.34
N LEU A 54 -3.06 11.56 -8.89
CA LEU A 54 -2.37 12.58 -8.08
C LEU A 54 -3.31 13.26 -7.07
N LYS A 55 -4.60 13.40 -7.42
CA LYS A 55 -5.59 14.03 -6.56
C LYS A 55 -5.85 13.18 -5.31
N GLU A 56 -6.05 11.88 -5.47
CA GLU A 56 -6.30 10.96 -4.35
C GLU A 56 -5.08 10.76 -3.48
N TYR A 57 -3.88 10.66 -4.09
CA TYR A 57 -2.63 10.62 -3.34
C TYR A 57 -2.53 11.76 -2.33
N ARG A 58 -2.76 13.00 -2.76
CA ARG A 58 -2.72 14.20 -1.89
C ARG A 58 -3.81 14.20 -0.81
N LEU A 59 -4.96 13.59 -1.09
CA LEU A 59 -6.08 13.55 -0.17
C LEU A 59 -5.91 12.49 0.91
N TYR A 60 -5.39 11.32 0.56
CA TYR A 60 -5.47 10.11 1.38
C TYR A 60 -4.12 9.53 1.81
N ILE A 61 -3.03 9.77 1.08
CA ILE A 61 -1.72 9.16 1.34
C ILE A 61 -0.73 10.20 1.87
N GLU A 62 -0.59 11.34 1.18
CA GLU A 62 0.38 12.41 1.54
C GLU A 62 0.15 12.99 2.94
N LYS A 63 -1.08 12.89 3.46
CA LYS A 63 -1.43 13.41 4.79
C LYS A 63 -1.08 12.45 5.93
N ASP A 64 -0.78 11.18 5.65
CA ASP A 64 -0.39 10.18 6.64
C ASP A 64 1.13 9.93 6.55
N PRO A 65 1.93 10.47 7.49
CA PRO A 65 3.39 10.31 7.47
C PRO A 65 3.84 8.84 7.50
N ALA A 66 3.04 7.94 8.07
CA ALA A 66 3.37 6.51 8.11
C ALA A 66 3.25 5.90 6.71
N LEU A 67 2.24 6.28 5.93
CA LEU A 67 2.11 5.82 4.54
C LEU A 67 3.19 6.43 3.65
N GLU A 68 3.47 7.72 3.82
CA GLU A 68 4.50 8.41 3.04
C GLU A 68 5.90 7.80 3.27
N CYS A 69 6.17 7.28 4.48
CA CYS A 69 7.43 6.60 4.79
C CYS A 69 7.54 5.20 4.16
N ILE A 70 6.41 4.51 3.93
CA ILE A 70 6.37 3.14 3.39
C ILE A 70 6.48 3.12 1.86
N PHE A 71 6.00 4.18 1.19
CA PHE A 71 5.92 4.23 -0.27
C PHE A 71 6.94 5.18 -0.90
N GLN A 72 7.58 4.71 -1.98
CA GLN A 72 8.35 5.58 -2.87
C GLN A 72 7.45 6.14 -3.98
N LYS A 73 7.35 7.47 -4.07
CA LYS A 73 6.56 8.15 -5.11
C LYS A 73 7.28 8.12 -6.47
N GLY A 74 6.59 7.60 -7.48
CA GLY A 74 6.96 7.77 -8.90
C GLY A 74 5.83 8.50 -9.63
N ILE A 75 6.16 9.56 -10.37
CA ILE A 75 5.20 10.26 -11.24
C ILE A 75 5.47 9.79 -12.66
N VAL A 76 4.44 9.29 -13.31
CA VAL A 76 4.43 8.90 -14.73
C VAL A 76 3.42 9.78 -15.47
N TRP A 77 3.77 10.18 -16.69
CA TRP A 77 3.00 11.11 -17.53
C TRP A 77 2.29 10.37 -18.65
#